data_AF-A0A954KX32-F1
#
_entry.id   AF-A0A954KX32-F1
#
_cell.length_a   1.000
_cell.length_b   1.000
_cell.length_c   1.000
_cell.angle_alpha   90.00
_cell.angle_beta   90.00
_cell.angle_gamma   90.00
#
_symmetry.space_group_name_H-M   'P 1'
#
loop_
_entity.id
_entity.type
_entity.pdbx_description
1 polymer ?
#
loop_
_entity_poly.entity_id
_entity_poly.type
_entity_poly.pdbx_seq_one_letter_code
_entity_poly.pdbx_strand_id
1 'polypeptide(L)'
;MFLNGCSTQKQTEDLLDANVSLVVSTSQAIDDAIATEFSRRFYSGLASGASIRTAFGEAESAIQMERGDNARLLYSVDAEPATEHSVADRWPWSIYVRSGSESADEWNLPEAANAPLFGLPALESRDLPASPYRHLHWFTKEDAPVFFGRDREIRALYDRLVAPHTAPVIMFYGQSGVGKSSLLDAGLIPRLERDHDVYYLRRDIQQGLVGTLGLAFLPEAADVPVTDAWKAKELQTGRPLIVVLDQIEEVFTR
;
A
#
# COMPACT_ATOMS: atom_id res chain seq x y z
N MET A 1 -12.99 -15.84 -7.62
CA MET A 1 -13.63 -16.74 -6.62
C MET A 1 -12.54 -17.29 -5.71
N PHE A 2 -12.78 -17.37 -4.40
CA PHE A 2 -11.83 -17.91 -3.44
C PHE A 2 -12.44 -19.15 -2.77
N LEU A 3 -11.89 -20.32 -3.07
CA LEU A 3 -12.34 -21.62 -2.59
C LEU A 3 -11.36 -22.14 -1.54
N ASN A 4 -11.67 -21.91 -0.27
CA ASN A 4 -10.85 -22.36 0.85
C ASN A 4 -11.53 -23.53 1.54
N GLY A 5 -11.18 -24.75 1.13
CA GLY A 5 -11.75 -25.99 1.63
C GLY A 5 -11.04 -27.20 1.03
N CYS A 6 -11.40 -28.42 1.40
CA CYS A 6 -10.70 -29.62 0.93
C CYS A 6 -11.01 -29.93 -0.54
N SER A 7 -9.96 -30.25 -1.31
CA SER A 7 -10.03 -30.85 -2.66
C SER A 7 -10.93 -30.10 -3.66
N THR A 8 -10.47 -28.92 -4.08
CA THR A 8 -11.27 -27.99 -4.91
C THR A 8 -10.87 -27.99 -6.39
N GLN A 9 -9.93 -28.85 -6.82
CA GLN A 9 -9.37 -28.81 -8.18
C GLN A 9 -10.42 -28.97 -9.29
N LYS A 10 -11.30 -29.96 -9.19
CA LYS A 10 -12.39 -30.15 -10.16
C LYS A 10 -13.35 -28.96 -10.20
N GLN A 11 -13.65 -28.39 -9.03
CA GLN A 11 -14.50 -27.20 -8.93
C GLN A 11 -13.84 -25.99 -9.59
N THR A 12 -12.52 -25.87 -9.48
CA THR A 12 -11.75 -24.82 -10.17
C THR A 12 -11.89 -24.92 -11.68
N GLU A 13 -11.75 -26.11 -12.26
CA GLU A 13 -11.94 -26.34 -13.69
C GLU A 13 -13.37 -25.97 -14.12
N ASP A 14 -14.38 -26.49 -13.42
CA ASP A 14 -15.80 -26.21 -13.71
C ASP A 14 -16.12 -24.70 -13.65
N LEU A 15 -15.52 -23.95 -12.72
CA LEU A 15 -15.72 -22.51 -12.60
C LEU A 15 -15.05 -21.72 -13.72
N LEU A 16 -13.84 -22.10 -14.12
CA LEU A 16 -13.14 -21.46 -15.24
C LEU A 16 -13.91 -21.68 -16.55
N ASP A 17 -14.45 -22.89 -16.76
CA ASP A 17 -15.32 -23.22 -17.88
C ASP A 17 -16.65 -22.44 -17.86
N ALA A 18 -17.15 -22.12 -16.65
CA ALA A 18 -18.31 -21.25 -16.44
C ALA A 18 -18.00 -19.74 -16.56
N ASN A 19 -16.90 -19.36 -17.23
CA ASN A 19 -16.46 -17.98 -17.44
C ASN A 19 -16.05 -17.19 -16.18
N VAL A 20 -15.70 -17.86 -15.08
CA VAL A 20 -15.04 -17.17 -13.96
C VAL A 20 -13.61 -16.81 -14.38
N SER A 21 -13.24 -15.54 -14.29
CA SER A 21 -11.93 -15.04 -14.74
C SER A 21 -10.76 -15.55 -13.91
N LEU A 22 -10.97 -15.70 -12.60
CA LEU A 22 -9.93 -16.10 -11.64
C LEU A 22 -10.52 -16.91 -10.50
N VAL A 23 -9.87 -18.02 -10.19
CA VAL A 23 -10.18 -18.87 -9.04
C VAL A 23 -8.92 -19.05 -8.20
N VAL A 24 -9.01 -18.78 -6.90
CA VAL A 24 -8.01 -19.18 -5.92
C VAL A 24 -8.53 -20.43 -5.24
N SER A 25 -7.75 -21.50 -5.22
CA SER A 25 -8.19 -22.77 -4.67
C SER A 25 -7.06 -23.52 -4.00
N THR A 26 -7.40 -24.57 -3.26
CA THR A 26 -6.47 -25.44 -2.56
C THR A 26 -6.25 -26.74 -3.35
N SER A 27 -5.05 -27.28 -3.30
CA SER A 27 -4.72 -28.57 -3.95
C SER A 27 -5.10 -29.79 -3.10
N GLN A 28 -5.10 -29.65 -1.77
CA GLN A 28 -5.43 -30.71 -0.81
C GLN A 28 -6.15 -30.17 0.43
N ALA A 29 -6.46 -31.04 1.38
CA ALA A 29 -6.98 -30.66 2.69
C ALA A 29 -5.91 -29.93 3.52
N ILE A 30 -6.23 -28.73 3.97
CA ILE A 30 -5.35 -27.84 4.72
C ILE A 30 -5.80 -27.84 6.18
N ASP A 31 -4.87 -27.66 7.11
CA ASP A 31 -5.22 -27.39 8.51
C ASP A 31 -6.12 -26.14 8.62
N ASP A 32 -7.23 -26.26 9.35
CA ASP A 32 -8.25 -25.21 9.47
C ASP A 32 -7.70 -23.90 10.05
N ALA A 33 -6.77 -23.96 11.00
CA ALA A 33 -6.21 -22.76 11.61
C ALA A 33 -5.31 -22.03 10.61
N ILE A 34 -4.53 -22.77 9.83
CA ILE A 34 -3.68 -22.21 8.77
C ILE A 34 -4.54 -21.64 7.63
N ALA A 35 -5.58 -22.35 7.22
CA ALA A 35 -6.49 -21.88 6.19
C ALA A 35 -7.25 -20.61 6.60
N THR A 36 -7.65 -20.53 7.87
CA THR A 36 -8.26 -19.33 8.46
C THR A 36 -7.28 -18.16 8.46
N GLU A 37 -6.05 -18.39 8.89
CA GLU A 37 -5.03 -17.35 8.97
C GLU A 37 -4.62 -16.82 7.58
N PHE A 38 -4.47 -17.71 6.60
CA PHE A 38 -4.23 -17.33 5.20
C PHE A 38 -5.37 -16.45 4.68
N SER A 39 -6.61 -16.88 4.87
CA SER A 39 -7.80 -16.11 4.45
C SER A 39 -7.83 -14.74 5.09
N ARG A 40 -7.57 -14.66 6.40
CA ARG A 40 -7.56 -13.40 7.14
C ARG A 40 -6.56 -12.42 6.52
N ARG A 41 -5.32 -12.87 6.26
CA ARG A 41 -4.28 -12.03 5.65
C ARG A 41 -4.64 -11.63 4.22
N PHE A 42 -5.09 -12.58 3.40
CA PHE A 42 -5.49 -12.33 2.02
C PHE A 42 -6.62 -11.28 1.95
N TYR A 43 -7.69 -11.47 2.70
CA TYR A 43 -8.81 -10.50 2.73
C TYR A 43 -8.43 -9.17 3.37
N SER A 44 -7.54 -9.14 4.37
CA SER A 44 -6.99 -7.89 4.89
C SER A 44 -6.20 -7.13 3.81
N GLY A 45 -5.38 -7.81 3.01
CA GLY A 45 -4.66 -7.19 1.89
C GLY A 45 -5.62 -6.57 0.86
N LEU A 46 -6.66 -7.31 0.46
CA LEU A 46 -7.71 -6.80 -0.43
C LEU A 46 -8.45 -5.59 0.18
N ALA A 47 -8.73 -5.63 1.48
CA ALA A 47 -9.40 -4.53 2.19
C ALA A 47 -8.52 -3.26 2.28
N SER A 48 -7.19 -3.42 2.31
CA SER A 48 -6.22 -2.32 2.21
C SER A 48 -6.04 -1.80 0.77
N GLY A 49 -6.70 -2.42 -0.19
CA GLY A 49 -6.68 -2.03 -1.61
C GLY A 49 -5.59 -2.69 -2.44
N ALA A 50 -4.91 -3.71 -1.93
CA ALA A 50 -3.99 -4.50 -2.72
C ALA A 50 -4.72 -5.27 -3.84
N SER A 51 -3.98 -5.58 -4.91
CA SER A 51 -4.47 -6.51 -5.95
C SER A 51 -4.59 -7.93 -5.39
N ILE A 52 -5.36 -8.80 -6.07
CA ILE A 52 -5.42 -10.23 -5.74
C ILE A 52 -4.02 -10.84 -5.72
N ARG A 53 -3.19 -10.53 -6.73
CA ARG A 53 -1.80 -11.01 -6.83
C ARG A 53 -0.97 -10.60 -5.61
N THR A 54 -1.00 -9.32 -5.26
CA THR A 54 -0.21 -8.77 -4.14
C THR A 54 -0.69 -9.35 -2.82
N ALA A 55 -2.00 -9.31 -2.54
CA ALA A 55 -2.57 -9.83 -1.30
C ALA A 55 -2.31 -11.32 -1.11
N PHE A 56 -2.35 -12.11 -2.19
CA PHE A 56 -2.03 -13.53 -2.16
C PHE A 56 -0.55 -13.76 -1.83
N GLY A 57 0.35 -13.09 -2.55
CA GLY A 57 1.80 -13.24 -2.34
C GLY A 57 2.26 -12.80 -0.96
N GLU A 58 1.67 -11.73 -0.39
CA GLU A 58 1.93 -11.29 0.98
C GLU A 58 1.43 -12.28 2.02
N ALA A 59 0.22 -12.84 1.83
CA ALA A 59 -0.33 -13.85 2.72
C ALA A 59 0.50 -15.15 2.70
N GLU A 60 0.93 -15.58 1.52
CA GLU A 60 1.84 -16.72 1.35
C GLU A 60 3.17 -16.49 2.07
N SER A 61 3.83 -15.38 1.77
CA SER A 61 5.13 -15.04 2.35
C SER A 61 5.05 -14.98 3.88
N ALA A 62 3.99 -14.40 4.44
CA ALA A 62 3.82 -14.30 5.87
C ALA A 62 3.70 -15.66 6.57
N ILE A 63 2.94 -16.60 5.99
CA ILE A 63 2.81 -17.95 6.57
C ILE A 63 4.14 -18.71 6.46
N GLN A 64 4.83 -18.60 5.32
CA GLN A 64 6.15 -19.22 5.13
C GLN A 64 7.16 -18.70 6.16
N MET A 65 7.17 -17.39 6.43
CA MET A 65 8.04 -16.81 7.45
C MET A 65 7.75 -17.31 8.87
N GLU A 66 6.48 -17.50 9.24
CA GLU A 66 6.09 -17.95 10.59
C GLU A 66 6.31 -19.45 10.82
N ARG A 67 6.16 -20.28 9.78
CA ARG A 67 6.14 -21.75 9.91
C ARG A 67 7.32 -22.46 9.24
N GLY A 68 8.16 -21.71 8.52
CA GLY A 68 9.27 -22.23 7.73
C GLY A 68 8.82 -22.86 6.40
N ASP A 69 9.79 -23.30 5.59
CA ASP A 69 9.56 -23.79 4.22
C ASP A 69 8.97 -25.21 4.14
N ASN A 70 8.64 -25.83 5.28
CA ASN A 70 8.13 -27.21 5.29
C ASN A 70 6.63 -27.23 4.98
N ALA A 71 6.30 -27.29 3.70
CA ALA A 71 4.92 -27.32 3.20
C ALA A 71 4.07 -28.45 3.81
N ARG A 72 4.68 -29.55 4.29
CA ARG A 72 3.97 -30.65 4.96
C ARG A 72 3.24 -30.22 6.22
N LEU A 73 3.73 -29.20 6.92
CA LEU A 73 3.12 -28.67 8.14
C LEU A 73 1.87 -27.84 7.86
N LEU A 74 1.53 -27.59 6.59
CA LEU A 74 0.36 -26.82 6.18
C LEU A 74 -0.88 -27.69 5.99
N TYR A 75 -0.70 -29.00 5.80
CA TYR A 75 -1.78 -29.95 5.52
C TYR A 75 -2.38 -30.54 6.79
N SER A 76 -3.66 -30.93 6.73
CA SER A 76 -4.34 -31.60 7.85
C SER A 76 -3.77 -33.00 8.09
N VAL A 77 -3.64 -33.42 9.35
CA VAL A 77 -3.05 -34.71 9.74
C VAL A 77 -3.82 -35.92 9.19
N ASP A 78 -5.12 -35.76 8.95
CA ASP A 78 -6.01 -36.80 8.42
C ASP A 78 -6.15 -36.79 6.88
N ALA A 79 -5.37 -35.95 6.19
CA ALA A 79 -5.37 -35.95 4.72
C ALA A 79 -4.82 -37.29 4.20
N GLU A 80 -5.48 -37.89 3.20
CA GLU A 80 -4.97 -39.10 2.56
C GLU A 80 -3.50 -38.89 2.16
N PRO A 81 -2.59 -39.82 2.47
CA PRO A 81 -1.18 -39.65 2.16
C PRO A 81 -1.04 -39.49 0.65
N ALA A 82 -0.58 -38.31 0.23
CA ALA A 82 -0.29 -38.02 -1.16
C ALA A 82 0.59 -39.14 -1.72
N THR A 83 0.03 -39.94 -2.62
CA THR A 83 0.78 -41.00 -3.30
C THR A 83 1.98 -40.38 -4.01
N GLU A 84 3.16 -40.94 -3.75
CA GLU A 84 4.45 -40.68 -4.39
C GLU A 84 4.98 -39.22 -4.30
N HIS A 85 5.74 -38.96 -3.23
CA HIS A 85 6.98 -38.14 -3.17
C HIS A 85 7.09 -36.76 -3.89
N SER A 86 6.01 -36.12 -4.35
CA SER A 86 6.13 -34.80 -5.01
C SER A 86 5.03 -33.77 -4.72
N VAL A 87 3.90 -34.17 -4.10
CA VAL A 87 2.78 -33.25 -3.84
C VAL A 87 2.83 -32.65 -2.43
N ALA A 88 3.34 -33.37 -1.44
CA ALA A 88 3.40 -32.93 -0.04
C ALA A 88 4.39 -31.76 0.23
N ASP A 89 5.28 -31.48 -0.72
CA ASP A 89 6.29 -30.41 -0.59
C ASP A 89 5.88 -29.13 -1.34
N ARG A 90 4.65 -29.05 -1.88
CA ARG A 90 4.16 -27.87 -2.61
C ARG A 90 3.34 -26.96 -1.72
N TRP A 91 3.37 -25.67 -2.02
CA TRP A 91 2.45 -24.68 -1.45
C TRP A 91 0.99 -25.06 -1.76
N PRO A 92 0.07 -25.01 -0.77
CA PRO A 92 -1.24 -25.64 -0.91
C PRO A 92 -2.27 -24.77 -1.63
N TRP A 93 -2.08 -23.45 -1.72
CA TRP A 93 -2.95 -22.56 -2.50
C TRP A 93 -2.38 -22.30 -3.89
N SER A 94 -3.26 -22.08 -4.86
CA SER A 94 -2.86 -21.66 -6.21
C SER A 94 -3.88 -20.71 -6.80
N ILE A 95 -3.38 -19.74 -7.58
CA ILE A 95 -4.20 -18.84 -8.39
C ILE A 95 -4.30 -19.45 -9.79
N TYR A 96 -5.53 -19.63 -10.26
CA TYR A 96 -5.84 -20.08 -11.61
C TYR A 96 -6.53 -18.95 -12.36
N VAL A 97 -5.95 -18.57 -13.49
CA VAL A 97 -6.47 -17.50 -14.35
C VAL A 97 -6.95 -18.12 -15.65
N ARG A 98 -8.18 -17.78 -16.05
CA ARG A 98 -8.74 -18.22 -17.32
C ARG A 98 -7.96 -17.59 -18.47
N SER A 99 -7.71 -18.35 -19.53
CA SER A 99 -7.09 -17.81 -20.75
C SER A 99 -7.90 -16.63 -21.31
N GLY A 100 -7.22 -15.53 -21.64
CA GLY A 100 -7.84 -14.27 -22.05
C GLY A 100 -8.34 -13.39 -20.89
N SER A 101 -8.02 -13.74 -19.64
CA SER A 101 -8.32 -12.95 -18.44
C SER A 101 -7.06 -12.68 -17.61
N GLU A 102 -5.90 -12.56 -18.26
CA GLU A 102 -4.58 -12.47 -17.62
C GLU A 102 -4.46 -11.31 -16.62
N SER A 103 -5.20 -10.21 -16.83
CA SER A 103 -5.25 -9.06 -15.91
C SER A 103 -6.17 -9.27 -14.70
N ALA A 104 -6.84 -10.42 -14.57
CA ALA A 104 -7.80 -10.65 -13.50
C ALA A 104 -7.15 -10.70 -12.10
N ASP A 105 -5.87 -11.04 -12.01
CA ASP A 105 -5.14 -11.03 -10.74
C ASP A 105 -4.64 -9.64 -10.32
N GLU A 106 -4.69 -8.66 -11.22
CA GLU A 106 -4.47 -7.23 -10.91
C GLU A 106 -5.73 -6.56 -10.34
N TRP A 107 -6.87 -7.25 -10.38
CA TRP A 107 -8.11 -6.75 -9.80
C TRP A 107 -7.91 -6.37 -8.32
N ASN A 108 -8.46 -5.22 -7.95
CA ASN A 108 -8.44 -4.70 -6.60
C ASN A 108 -9.81 -4.11 -6.24
N LEU A 109 -10.10 -4.07 -4.94
CA LEU A 109 -11.39 -3.63 -4.42
C LEU A 109 -11.66 -2.12 -4.62
N PRO A 110 -10.69 -1.20 -4.43
CA PRO A 110 -10.91 0.24 -4.63
C PRO A 110 -11.40 0.60 -6.03
N GLU A 111 -10.80 0.03 -7.07
CA GLU A 111 -11.21 0.29 -8.46
C GLU A 111 -12.58 -0.31 -8.76
N ALA A 112 -12.83 -1.54 -8.31
CA ALA A 112 -14.10 -2.23 -8.51
C ALA A 112 -15.29 -1.53 -7.83
N ALA A 113 -15.06 -0.95 -6.65
CA ALA A 113 -16.06 -0.18 -5.91
C ALA A 113 -16.15 1.29 -6.37
N ASN A 114 -15.31 1.72 -7.33
CA ASN A 114 -15.13 3.12 -7.70
C ASN A 114 -14.88 4.03 -6.49
N ALA A 115 -14.08 3.54 -5.54
CA ALA A 115 -13.71 4.21 -4.30
C ALA A 115 -12.18 4.19 -4.14
N PRO A 116 -11.43 5.04 -4.88
CA PRO A 116 -9.96 4.96 -4.91
C PRO A 116 -9.29 5.16 -3.55
N LEU A 117 -9.94 5.87 -2.63
CA LEU A 117 -9.44 6.12 -1.28
C LEU A 117 -9.77 4.98 -0.30
N PHE A 118 -10.49 3.95 -0.73
CA PHE A 118 -10.80 2.79 0.10
C PHE A 118 -9.51 2.08 0.52
N GLY A 119 -9.45 1.64 1.79
CA GLY A 119 -8.27 1.00 2.37
C GLY A 119 -7.13 1.94 2.75
N LEU A 120 -7.19 3.23 2.36
CA LEU A 120 -6.24 4.22 2.86
C LEU A 120 -6.55 4.61 4.31
N PRO A 121 -5.55 5.08 5.07
CA PRO A 121 -5.78 5.60 6.41
C PRO A 121 -6.85 6.69 6.39
N ALA A 122 -7.91 6.52 7.18
CA ALA A 122 -9.02 7.46 7.18
C ALA A 122 -8.56 8.83 7.72
N LEU A 123 -9.18 9.90 7.24
CA LEU A 123 -8.93 11.24 7.79
C LEU A 123 -9.39 11.30 9.26
N GLU A 124 -8.72 12.12 10.07
CA GLU A 124 -9.23 12.46 11.40
C GLU A 124 -10.62 13.09 11.25
N SER A 125 -11.55 12.71 12.13
CA SER A 125 -12.86 13.36 12.18
C SER A 125 -12.67 14.81 12.63
N ARG A 126 -13.08 15.73 11.77
CA ARG A 126 -13.01 17.18 12.00
C ARG A 126 -14.35 17.80 11.64
N ASP A 127 -14.64 18.95 12.26
CA ASP A 127 -15.80 19.75 11.89
C ASP A 127 -15.65 20.26 10.44
N LEU A 128 -16.78 20.41 9.76
CA LEU A 128 -16.80 20.98 8.42
C LEU A 128 -16.39 22.45 8.48
N PRO A 129 -15.58 22.93 7.51
CA PRO A 129 -15.24 24.34 7.42
C PRO A 129 -16.49 25.20 7.15
N ALA A 130 -16.45 26.47 7.55
CA ALA A 130 -17.56 27.40 7.40
C ALA A 130 -17.99 27.63 5.93
N SER A 131 -17.09 27.39 4.98
CA SER A 131 -17.36 27.43 3.53
C SER A 131 -16.56 26.31 2.84
N PRO A 132 -17.18 25.56 1.91
CA PRO A 132 -16.48 24.52 1.15
C PRO A 132 -15.57 25.10 0.04
N TYR A 133 -15.71 26.40 -0.30
CA TYR A 133 -14.97 27.02 -1.40
C TYR A 133 -13.88 27.97 -0.89
N ARG A 134 -12.64 27.71 -1.32
CA ARG A 134 -11.42 28.47 -0.95
C ARG A 134 -10.95 29.48 -2.02
N HIS A 135 -11.73 29.68 -3.07
CA HIS A 135 -11.38 30.57 -4.19
C HIS A 135 -10.02 30.21 -4.82
N LEU A 136 -9.05 31.13 -4.80
CA LEU A 136 -7.70 30.93 -5.31
C LEU A 136 -6.72 30.44 -4.24
N HIS A 137 -7.16 30.29 -2.99
CA HIS A 137 -6.33 29.68 -1.95
C HIS A 137 -6.30 28.17 -2.13
N TRP A 138 -5.15 27.57 -1.85
CA TRP A 138 -5.06 26.11 -1.79
C TRP A 138 -5.83 25.57 -0.57
N PHE A 139 -6.25 24.31 -0.68
CA PHE A 139 -6.85 23.58 0.43
C PHE A 139 -5.73 23.11 1.35
N THR A 140 -5.91 23.26 2.66
CA THR A 140 -4.97 22.78 3.67
C THR A 140 -5.51 21.53 4.35
N LYS A 141 -4.72 20.92 5.24
CA LYS A 141 -5.16 19.83 6.12
C LYS A 141 -6.50 20.10 6.84
N GLU A 142 -6.79 21.36 7.20
CA GLU A 142 -8.06 21.76 7.82
C GLU A 142 -9.26 21.62 6.87
N ASP A 143 -9.03 21.75 5.57
CA ASP A 143 -10.07 21.66 4.55
C ASP A 143 -10.24 20.21 4.00
N ALA A 144 -9.49 19.24 4.52
CA ALA A 144 -9.53 17.84 4.07
C ALA A 144 -10.94 17.21 4.00
N PRO A 145 -11.89 17.49 4.92
CA PRO A 145 -13.25 16.94 4.85
C PRO A 145 -14.05 17.37 3.61
N VAL A 146 -13.68 18.49 2.97
CA VAL A 146 -14.35 19.04 1.78
C VAL A 146 -13.47 18.95 0.52
N PHE A 147 -12.32 18.29 0.59
CA PHE A 147 -11.42 18.11 -0.55
C PHE A 147 -11.75 16.81 -1.30
N PHE A 148 -12.17 16.91 -2.56
CA PHE A 148 -12.59 15.78 -3.41
C PHE A 148 -12.16 15.95 -4.87
N GLY A 149 -12.24 14.86 -5.64
CA GLY A 149 -12.00 14.85 -7.09
C GLY A 149 -10.55 14.59 -7.50
N ARG A 150 -9.68 14.29 -6.52
CA ARG A 150 -8.26 13.93 -6.71
C ARG A 150 -7.91 12.57 -6.11
N ASP A 151 -8.92 11.75 -5.90
CA ASP A 151 -8.87 10.50 -5.16
C ASP A 151 -7.87 9.50 -5.75
N ARG A 152 -7.84 9.38 -7.08
CA ARG A 152 -6.92 8.49 -7.79
C ARG A 152 -5.47 8.96 -7.68
N GLU A 153 -5.25 10.27 -7.81
CA GLU A 153 -3.91 10.85 -7.69
C GLU A 153 -3.38 10.74 -6.25
N ILE A 154 -4.24 10.95 -5.24
CA ILE A 154 -3.89 10.71 -3.83
C ILE A 154 -3.51 9.25 -3.62
N ARG A 155 -4.33 8.30 -4.09
CA ARG A 155 -4.06 6.85 -3.95
C ARG A 155 -2.74 6.47 -4.62
N ALA A 156 -2.54 6.87 -5.88
CA ALA A 156 -1.33 6.54 -6.62
C ALA A 156 -0.06 7.11 -5.97
N LEU A 157 -0.13 8.32 -5.40
CA LEU A 157 1.01 8.93 -4.70
C LEU A 157 1.24 8.28 -3.33
N TYR A 158 0.17 7.97 -2.59
CA TYR A 158 0.26 7.25 -1.32
C TYR A 158 0.93 5.88 -1.51
N ASP A 159 0.42 5.05 -2.42
CA ASP A 159 0.95 3.71 -2.68
C ASP A 159 2.44 3.75 -3.08
N ARG A 160 2.85 4.75 -3.87
CA ARG A 160 4.25 4.93 -4.24
C ARG A 160 5.15 5.33 -3.06
N LEU A 161 4.63 6.08 -2.10
CA LEU A 161 5.40 6.52 -0.93
C LEU A 161 5.57 5.40 0.11
N VAL A 162 4.55 4.56 0.28
CA VAL A 162 4.57 3.50 1.31
C VAL A 162 5.09 2.16 0.80
N ALA A 163 5.25 1.99 -0.51
CA ALA A 163 5.73 0.73 -1.08
C ALA A 163 7.18 0.42 -0.64
N PRO A 164 7.50 -0.82 -0.21
CA PRO A 164 8.83 -1.18 0.28
C PRO A 164 9.97 -1.07 -0.74
N HIS A 165 9.64 -1.01 -2.04
CA HIS A 165 10.58 -1.14 -3.15
C HIS A 165 10.53 0.04 -4.14
N THR A 166 9.86 1.13 -3.79
CA THR A 166 9.86 2.34 -4.62
C THR A 166 11.10 3.17 -4.40
N ALA A 167 11.43 3.99 -5.41
CA ALA A 167 12.53 4.94 -5.28
C ALA A 167 12.25 5.87 -4.08
N PRO A 168 13.25 6.12 -3.21
CA PRO A 168 13.07 6.92 -1.99
C PRO A 168 12.79 8.40 -2.27
N VAL A 169 12.80 8.81 -3.55
CA VAL A 169 12.57 10.18 -4.00
C VAL A 169 11.55 10.17 -5.13
N ILE A 170 10.48 10.95 -4.96
CA ILE A 170 9.44 11.14 -5.97
C ILE A 170 9.46 12.60 -6.43
N MET A 171 9.66 12.81 -7.73
CA MET A 171 9.46 14.11 -8.35
C MET A 171 7.98 14.29 -8.68
N PHE A 172 7.31 15.21 -8.00
CA PHE A 172 5.91 15.55 -8.24
C PHE A 172 5.79 16.91 -8.93
N TYR A 173 5.37 16.93 -10.18
CA TYR A 173 5.36 18.13 -11.03
C TYR A 173 4.05 18.29 -11.79
N GLY A 174 3.81 19.49 -12.31
CA GLY A 174 2.63 19.86 -13.07
C GLY A 174 2.52 21.38 -13.22
N GLN A 175 1.63 21.85 -14.09
CA GLN A 175 1.44 23.29 -14.33
C GLN A 175 1.15 24.05 -13.02
N SER A 176 1.48 25.34 -13.00
CA SER A 176 1.13 26.20 -11.85
C SER A 176 -0.40 26.28 -11.71
N GLY A 177 -0.90 26.31 -10.48
CA GLY A 177 -2.33 26.42 -10.20
C GLY A 177 -3.18 25.15 -10.39
N VAL A 178 -2.63 24.01 -10.83
CA VAL A 178 -3.41 22.76 -11.00
C VAL A 178 -3.86 22.09 -9.70
N GLY A 179 -3.47 22.66 -8.55
CA GLY A 179 -3.84 22.16 -7.22
C GLY A 179 -2.85 21.18 -6.58
N LYS A 180 -1.57 21.20 -6.96
CA LYS A 180 -0.53 20.32 -6.38
C LYS A 180 -0.43 20.45 -4.86
N SER A 181 -0.31 21.69 -4.37
CA SER A 181 -0.23 21.97 -2.92
C SER A 181 -1.50 21.51 -2.20
N SER A 182 -2.69 21.77 -2.77
CA SER A 182 -3.96 21.25 -2.23
C SER A 182 -3.99 19.72 -2.14
N LEU A 183 -3.51 19.02 -3.19
CA LEU A 183 -3.45 17.57 -3.20
C LEU A 183 -2.51 17.03 -2.11
N LEU A 184 -1.35 17.65 -1.93
CA LEU A 184 -0.39 17.26 -0.90
C LEU A 184 -0.91 17.56 0.50
N ASP A 185 -1.31 18.79 0.77
CA ASP A 185 -1.65 19.31 2.11
C ASP A 185 -3.03 18.82 2.60
N ALA A 186 -4.07 18.92 1.77
CA ALA A 186 -5.42 18.48 2.15
C ALA A 186 -5.68 16.99 1.85
N GLY A 187 -5.06 16.45 0.79
CA GLY A 187 -5.33 15.10 0.31
C GLY A 187 -4.39 14.05 0.89
N LEU A 188 -3.08 14.24 0.78
CA LEU A 188 -2.12 13.18 1.02
C LEU A 188 -1.58 13.16 2.45
N ILE A 189 -1.04 14.30 2.91
CA ILE A 189 -0.34 14.45 4.20
C ILE A 189 -1.19 13.96 5.38
N PRO A 190 -2.49 14.33 5.49
CA PRO A 190 -3.30 13.93 6.63
C PRO A 190 -3.50 12.40 6.73
N ARG A 191 -3.31 11.68 5.61
CA ARG A 191 -3.35 10.21 5.58
C ARG A 191 -2.02 9.62 5.98
N LEU A 192 -0.91 10.20 5.52
CA LEU A 192 0.45 9.75 5.84
C LEU A 192 0.79 9.91 7.33
N GLU A 193 0.39 11.02 7.95
CA GLU A 193 0.68 11.35 9.36
C GLU A 193 0.12 10.33 10.38
N ARG A 194 -0.81 9.43 9.96
CA ARG A 194 -1.28 8.36 10.85
C ARG A 194 -0.15 7.39 11.21
N ASP A 195 0.65 7.04 10.22
CA ASP A 195 1.66 5.97 10.33
C ASP A 195 3.10 6.48 10.12
N HIS A 196 3.26 7.70 9.58
CA HIS A 196 4.54 8.31 9.24
C HIS A 196 4.75 9.63 9.98
N ASP A 197 6.01 10.03 10.15
CA ASP A 197 6.35 11.40 10.54
C ASP A 197 6.54 12.21 9.25
N VAL A 198 5.78 13.29 9.07
CA VAL A 198 5.69 14.01 7.79
C VAL A 198 6.10 15.47 7.95
N TYR A 199 7.08 15.91 7.15
CA TYR A 199 7.54 17.29 7.14
C TYR A 199 7.27 17.95 5.78
N TYR A 200 6.54 19.06 5.80
CA TYR A 200 6.38 19.94 4.64
C TYR A 200 7.37 21.08 4.73
N LEU A 201 8.30 21.15 3.78
CA LEU A 201 9.35 22.16 3.72
C LEU A 201 9.26 22.91 2.40
N ARG A 202 9.44 24.22 2.49
CA ARG A 202 9.66 25.06 1.32
C ARG A 202 11.16 25.34 1.22
N ARG A 203 11.72 25.21 0.02
CA ARG A 203 13.16 25.45 -0.20
C ARG A 203 13.56 26.85 0.27
N ASP A 204 14.62 26.91 1.09
CA ASP A 204 15.32 28.15 1.38
C ASP A 204 16.47 28.34 0.38
N ILE A 205 16.43 29.45 -0.36
CA ILE A 205 17.43 29.78 -1.38
C ILE A 205 18.81 30.05 -0.75
N GLN A 206 18.87 30.63 0.44
CA GLN A 206 20.12 30.98 1.13
C GLN A 206 20.82 29.73 1.67
N GLN A 207 20.05 28.80 2.24
CA GLN A 207 20.59 27.56 2.82
C GLN A 207 20.79 26.45 1.78
N GLY A 208 20.18 26.57 0.60
CA GLY A 208 20.16 25.53 -0.41
C GLY A 208 19.35 24.30 0.02
N LEU A 209 19.37 23.25 -0.81
CA LEU A 209 18.54 22.06 -0.60
C LEU A 209 18.95 21.26 0.65
N VAL A 210 20.25 20.97 0.78
CA VAL A 210 20.80 20.20 1.91
C VAL A 210 20.62 20.96 3.23
N GLY A 211 20.82 22.28 3.23
CA GLY A 211 20.60 23.10 4.42
C GLY A 211 19.12 23.18 4.81
N THR A 212 18.20 23.30 3.84
CA THR A 212 16.75 23.24 4.09
C THR A 212 16.35 21.91 4.73
N LEU A 213 16.89 20.80 4.22
CA LEU A 213 16.65 19.48 4.80
C LEU A 213 17.22 19.35 6.22
N GLY A 214 18.44 19.86 6.46
CA GLY A 214 19.06 19.83 7.79
C GLY A 214 18.24 20.53 8.87
N LEU A 215 17.62 21.68 8.54
CA LEU A 215 16.77 22.44 9.46
C LEU A 215 15.55 21.64 9.97
N ALA A 216 15.03 20.69 9.18
CA ALA A 216 13.88 19.89 9.55
C ALA A 216 14.18 18.79 10.57
N PHE A 217 15.41 18.27 10.57
CA PHE A 217 15.77 17.11 11.37
C PHE A 217 16.39 17.48 12.72
N LEU A 218 17.24 18.53 12.76
CA LEU A 218 17.91 19.00 13.99
C LEU A 218 18.27 20.50 13.87
N PRO A 219 17.44 21.44 14.35
CA PRO A 219 17.77 22.87 14.32
C PRO A 219 19.01 23.22 15.16
N GLU A 220 19.41 22.36 16.09
CA GLU A 220 20.56 22.56 17.00
C GLU A 220 21.87 21.89 16.54
N ALA A 221 21.87 21.15 15.42
CA ALA A 221 23.02 20.33 15.00
C ALA A 221 23.47 20.64 13.56
N ALA A 222 23.91 21.88 13.33
CA ALA A 222 24.31 22.41 12.02
C ALA A 222 25.41 21.61 11.30
N ASP A 223 26.19 20.79 12.03
CA ASP A 223 27.33 20.02 11.48
C ASP A 223 27.06 18.51 11.31
N VAL A 224 25.83 18.03 11.54
CA VAL A 224 25.49 16.60 11.39
C VAL A 224 25.07 16.31 9.93
N PRO A 225 25.60 15.24 9.30
CA PRO A 225 25.13 14.81 7.99
C PRO A 225 23.62 14.57 7.98
N VAL A 226 22.92 15.04 6.95
CA VAL A 226 21.45 14.90 6.82
C VAL A 226 20.98 13.45 6.97
N THR A 227 21.78 12.49 6.52
CA THR A 227 21.48 11.05 6.66
C THR A 227 21.45 10.58 8.12
N ASP A 228 22.33 11.11 8.95
CA ASP A 228 22.41 10.73 10.36
C ASP A 228 21.30 11.41 11.15
N ALA A 229 20.99 12.66 10.80
CA ALA A 229 19.85 13.39 11.35
C ALA A 229 18.52 12.69 11.01
N TRP A 230 18.36 12.21 9.77
CA TRP A 230 17.20 11.41 9.33
C TRP A 230 17.04 10.15 10.18
N LYS A 231 18.10 9.33 10.28
CA LYS A 231 18.07 8.08 11.05
C LYS A 231 17.80 8.31 12.53
N ALA A 232 18.41 9.36 13.12
CA ALA A 232 18.17 9.72 14.50
C ALA A 232 16.70 10.08 14.73
N LYS A 233 16.07 10.77 13.77
CA LYS A 233 14.66 11.17 13.84
C LYS A 233 13.71 9.99 13.73
N GLU A 234 13.93 9.09 12.78
CA GLU A 234 13.15 7.85 12.67
C GLU A 234 13.28 6.99 13.94
N LEU A 235 14.49 6.90 14.50
CA LEU A 235 14.71 6.15 15.74
C LEU A 235 14.01 6.80 16.95
N GLN A 236 13.99 8.14 17.02
CA GLN A 236 13.33 8.89 18.09
C GLN A 236 11.81 8.72 18.06
N THR A 237 11.21 8.77 16.87
CA THR A 237 9.75 8.73 16.70
C THR A 237 9.21 7.31 16.55
N GLY A 238 10.06 6.35 16.17
CA GLY A 238 9.66 4.98 15.87
C GLY A 238 8.79 4.86 14.62
N ARG A 239 8.76 5.89 13.76
CA ARG A 239 7.95 5.96 12.55
C ARG A 239 8.83 6.29 11.34
N PRO A 240 8.51 5.76 10.14
CA PRO A 240 9.21 6.14 8.93
C PRO A 240 8.97 7.62 8.64
N LEU A 241 9.99 8.29 8.10
CA LEU A 241 9.98 9.72 7.84
C LEU A 241 9.63 10.01 6.38
N ILE A 242 8.80 11.02 6.14
CA ILE A 242 8.48 11.53 4.80
C ILE A 242 8.73 13.03 4.78
N VAL A 243 9.48 13.50 3.78
CA VAL A 243 9.71 14.93 3.59
C VAL A 243 9.21 15.37 2.22
N VAL A 244 8.30 16.34 2.25
CA VAL A 244 7.82 17.06 1.07
C VAL A 244 8.64 18.33 0.93
N LEU A 245 9.37 18.45 -0.18
CA LEU A 245 10.13 19.65 -0.54
C LEU A 245 9.43 20.36 -1.69
N ASP A 246 8.80 21.49 -1.39
CA ASP A 246 8.13 22.32 -2.38
C ASP A 246 9.10 23.32 -3.03
N GLN A 247 8.80 23.71 -4.27
CA GLN A 247 9.57 24.65 -5.09
C GLN A 247 11.00 24.22 -5.45
N ILE A 248 11.18 22.92 -5.74
CA ILE A 248 12.49 22.41 -6.17
C ILE A 248 12.91 22.94 -7.56
N GLU A 249 11.96 23.35 -8.40
CA GLU A 249 12.21 23.93 -9.71
C GLU A 249 13.12 25.17 -9.67
N GLU A 250 13.13 25.90 -8.54
CA GLU A 250 14.00 27.06 -8.32
C GLU A 250 15.49 26.71 -8.29
N VAL A 251 15.83 25.41 -8.20
CA VAL A 251 17.21 24.94 -8.37
C VAL A 251 17.69 25.11 -9.82
N PHE A 252 16.77 25.03 -10.79
CA PHE A 252 17.09 25.00 -12.22
C PHE A 252 16.93 26.36 -12.92
N THR A 253 16.27 27.34 -12.29
CA THR A 253 15.94 28.64 -12.90
C THR A 253 16.95 29.75 -12.55
N ARG A 254 18.23 29.42 -12.36
CA ARG A 254 19.29 30.42 -12.17
C ARG A 254 19.62 31.19 -13.44
#